data_AF-C7G5Z3-F1
#
_entry.id   AF-C7G5Z3-F1
#
_cell.length_a   1.000
_cell.length_b   1.000
_cell.length_c   1.000
_cell.angle_alpha   90.00
_cell.angle_beta   90.00
_cell.angle_gamma   90.00
#
_symmetry.space_group_name_H-M   'P 1'
#
loop_
_entity.id
_entity.type
_entity.pdbx_description
1 polymer ?
#
loop_
_entity_poly.entity_id
_entity_poly.type
_entity_poly.pdbx_seq_one_letter_code
_entity_poly.pdbx_strand_id
1 'polypeptide(L)'
;MVGHGLYGETWGIKKGIINGRPDTSEVWARLDDVIDHVYRFKNGKGLKVSFTCVDSGGHFTQEVYAECKARQNKRVFAIKGKGGDGIPYTAPPSKVKIVIDGKLIGKCWLYTLGVDAGKSKIMNAIKVQEKGAKYCHFPLGEDRGYDSLFFSGLLSEKLSLVRTRRGDKWQWEKLPGHNRNEALDCRNYAMAAFRILDPDLTAVERRLKGQPLKTVEKKEKKKRSSGSKLYDDW
;
A
#
# COMPACT_ATOMS: atom_id res chain seq x y z
N MET A 1 1.79 3.11 -10.02
CA MET A 1 0.35 2.98 -9.68
C MET A 1 -0.15 1.60 -10.01
N VAL A 2 -0.94 1.01 -9.12
CA VAL A 2 -1.47 -0.35 -9.26
C VAL A 2 -2.97 -0.34 -8.94
N GLY A 3 -3.77 -0.93 -9.81
CA GLY A 3 -5.18 -1.22 -9.59
C GLY A 3 -5.36 -2.59 -8.93
N HIS A 4 -6.40 -2.73 -8.11
CA HIS A 4 -6.70 -3.96 -7.39
C HIS A 4 -8.12 -4.41 -7.70
N GLY A 5 -8.29 -5.72 -7.91
CA GLY A 5 -9.58 -6.34 -8.18
C GLY A 5 -9.86 -7.50 -7.24
N LEU A 6 -10.98 -8.18 -7.50
CA LEU A 6 -11.40 -9.35 -6.72
C LEU A 6 -10.34 -10.45 -6.75
N TYR A 7 -10.38 -11.32 -5.74
CA TYR A 7 -9.50 -12.50 -5.64
C TYR A 7 -7.99 -12.18 -5.62
N GLY A 8 -7.62 -10.93 -5.31
CA GLY A 8 -6.23 -10.50 -5.21
C GLY A 8 -5.56 -10.24 -6.56
N GLU A 9 -6.32 -10.12 -7.63
CA GLU A 9 -5.78 -9.69 -8.92
C GLU A 9 -5.28 -8.24 -8.87
N THR A 10 -4.21 -7.97 -9.61
CA THR A 10 -3.57 -6.65 -9.65
C THR A 10 -3.28 -6.21 -11.08
N TRP A 11 -3.45 -4.92 -11.35
CA TRP A 11 -3.20 -4.31 -12.66
C TRP A 11 -2.17 -3.21 -12.55
N GLY A 12 -1.05 -3.35 -13.24
CA GLY A 12 -0.15 -2.22 -13.48
C GLY A 12 -0.84 -1.16 -14.32
N ILE A 13 -0.85 0.10 -13.86
CA ILE A 13 -1.49 1.20 -14.59
C ILE A 13 -0.45 2.06 -15.29
N LYS A 14 0.53 2.54 -14.51
CA LYS A 14 1.67 3.33 -14.97
C LYS A 14 2.76 3.32 -13.90
N LYS A 15 4.00 3.18 -14.33
CA LYS A 15 5.22 3.45 -13.56
C LYS A 15 5.88 4.68 -14.16
N GLY A 16 6.39 5.55 -13.30
CA GLY A 16 7.08 6.77 -13.70
C GLY A 16 8.01 7.22 -12.58
N ILE A 17 8.81 8.25 -12.87
CA ILE A 17 9.74 8.85 -11.92
C ILE A 17 9.43 10.34 -11.87
N ILE A 18 9.26 10.87 -10.66
CA ILE A 18 9.22 12.31 -10.41
C ILE A 18 10.64 12.67 -9.95
N ASN A 19 11.41 13.31 -10.83
CA ASN A 19 12.76 13.76 -10.51
C ASN A 19 12.69 14.99 -9.61
N GLY A 20 13.49 15.00 -8.55
CA GLY A 20 13.65 16.12 -7.64
C GLY A 20 13.91 15.65 -6.21
N ARG A 21 14.08 16.60 -5.30
CA ARG A 21 14.32 16.32 -3.89
C ARG A 21 12.99 16.41 -3.11
N PRO A 22 12.76 15.54 -2.12
CA PRO A 22 11.53 15.58 -1.31
C PRO A 22 11.38 16.84 -0.43
N ASP A 23 12.40 17.68 -0.31
CA ASP A 23 12.35 18.96 0.39
C ASP A 23 11.84 20.13 -0.50
N THR A 24 11.57 19.90 -1.79
CA THR A 24 11.05 20.92 -2.69
C THR A 24 9.56 20.75 -2.96
N SER A 25 8.80 21.85 -2.89
CA SER A 25 7.34 21.86 -3.10
C SER A 25 6.92 21.41 -4.50
N GLU A 26 7.76 21.63 -5.51
CA GLU A 26 7.52 21.22 -6.90
C GLU A 26 7.30 19.70 -7.04
N VAL A 27 8.11 18.89 -6.35
CA VAL A 27 8.00 17.41 -6.41
C VAL A 27 6.64 16.95 -5.88
N TRP A 28 6.17 17.60 -4.82
CA TRP A 28 4.89 17.30 -4.20
C TRP A 28 3.70 17.81 -5.02
N ALA A 29 3.82 18.95 -5.69
CA ALA A 29 2.81 19.42 -6.64
C ALA A 29 2.66 18.44 -7.81
N ARG A 30 3.77 17.93 -8.36
CA ARG A 30 3.73 16.89 -9.41
C ARG A 30 3.15 15.57 -8.89
N LEU A 31 3.35 15.24 -7.62
CA LEU A 31 2.70 14.09 -6.99
C LEU A 31 1.19 14.32 -6.86
N ASP A 32 0.77 15.54 -6.49
CA ASP A 32 -0.65 15.91 -6.45
C ASP A 32 -1.32 15.72 -7.82
N ASP A 33 -0.66 16.12 -8.91
CA ASP A 33 -1.18 15.92 -10.26
C ASP A 33 -1.48 14.44 -10.55
N VAL A 34 -0.61 13.53 -10.08
CA VAL A 34 -0.79 12.08 -10.23
C VAL A 34 -1.93 11.56 -9.35
N ILE A 35 -2.03 12.04 -8.12
CA ILE A 35 -3.07 11.61 -7.16
C ILE A 35 -4.46 12.08 -7.62
N ASP A 36 -4.55 13.32 -8.11
CA ASP A 36 -5.80 13.94 -8.53
C ASP A 36 -6.25 13.53 -9.93
N HIS A 37 -5.36 12.92 -10.71
CA HIS A 37 -5.68 12.38 -12.03
C HIS A 37 -6.80 11.34 -11.99
N VAL A 38 -7.76 11.47 -12.91
CA VAL A 38 -8.89 10.55 -13.06
C VAL A 38 -8.58 9.54 -14.16
N TYR A 39 -8.28 8.30 -13.76
CA TYR A 39 -8.09 7.17 -14.66
C TYR A 39 -9.44 6.64 -15.12
N ARG A 40 -9.69 6.62 -16.44
CA ARG A 40 -10.98 6.24 -17.02
C ARG A 40 -10.97 4.83 -17.59
N PHE A 41 -12.05 4.12 -17.35
CA PHE A 41 -12.38 2.88 -18.05
C PHE A 41 -12.93 3.17 -19.45
N LYS A 42 -12.98 2.15 -20.31
CA LYS A 42 -13.61 2.24 -21.65
C LYS A 42 -15.07 2.72 -21.60
N ASN A 43 -15.78 2.44 -20.51
CA ASN A 43 -17.17 2.87 -20.29
C ASN A 43 -17.31 4.31 -19.74
N GLY A 44 -16.22 5.09 -19.70
CA GLY A 44 -16.21 6.49 -19.27
C GLY A 44 -16.14 6.72 -17.76
N LYS A 45 -16.38 5.69 -16.92
CA LYS A 45 -16.26 5.80 -15.46
C LYS A 45 -14.80 6.06 -15.07
N GLY A 46 -14.62 6.96 -14.10
CA GLY A 46 -13.30 7.38 -13.63
C GLY A 46 -13.02 6.95 -12.20
N LEU A 47 -11.76 6.60 -11.92
CA LEU A 47 -11.24 6.36 -10.59
C LEU A 47 -10.01 7.24 -10.35
N LYS A 48 -9.88 7.75 -9.13
CA LYS A 48 -8.66 8.41 -8.66
C LYS A 48 -7.82 7.44 -7.82
N VAL A 49 -6.58 7.82 -7.55
CA VAL A 49 -5.73 7.10 -6.59
C VAL A 49 -6.42 7.11 -5.22
N SER A 50 -6.66 5.92 -4.64
CA SER A 50 -7.46 5.78 -3.42
C SER A 50 -6.63 5.83 -2.13
N PHE A 51 -5.33 5.55 -2.22
CA PHE A 51 -4.40 5.56 -1.09
C PHE A 51 -2.97 5.63 -1.64
N THR A 52 -2.13 6.48 -1.04
CA THR A 52 -0.74 6.68 -1.44
C THR A 52 0.18 6.46 -0.25
N CYS A 53 1.14 5.55 -0.41
CA CYS A 53 2.22 5.35 0.54
C CYS A 53 3.47 6.11 0.07
N VAL A 54 4.09 6.88 0.96
CA VAL A 54 5.37 7.57 0.70
C VAL A 54 6.41 7.06 1.68
N ASP A 55 7.51 6.51 1.19
CA ASP A 55 8.59 6.06 2.07
C ASP A 55 9.28 7.25 2.74
N SER A 56 9.39 7.15 4.06
CA SER A 56 10.01 8.19 4.90
C SER A 56 11.45 7.84 5.29
N GLY A 57 11.98 6.71 4.82
CA GLY A 57 13.38 6.35 4.98
C GLY A 57 14.31 7.35 4.30
N GLY A 58 15.51 7.53 4.86
CA GLY A 58 16.56 8.38 4.28
C GLY A 58 16.71 9.74 4.94
N HIS A 59 17.24 10.72 4.20
CA HIS A 59 17.67 12.01 4.73
C HIS A 59 16.54 13.04 4.93
N PHE A 60 15.37 12.84 4.32
CA PHE A 60 14.26 13.81 4.29
C PHE A 60 13.03 13.37 5.10
N THR A 61 13.25 12.62 6.19
CA THR A 61 12.16 12.00 6.96
C THR A 61 11.16 13.03 7.50
N GLN A 62 11.62 14.18 7.99
CA GLN A 62 10.75 15.19 8.62
C GLN A 62 9.92 15.95 7.58
N GLU A 63 10.51 16.24 6.42
CA GLU A 63 9.87 16.85 5.26
C GLU A 63 8.78 15.93 4.72
N VAL A 64 9.09 14.63 4.54
CA VAL A 64 8.09 13.63 4.14
C VAL A 64 6.93 13.57 5.14
N TYR A 65 7.19 13.66 6.44
CA TYR A 65 6.13 13.69 7.44
C TYR A 65 5.26 14.96 7.37
N ALA A 66 5.87 16.13 7.14
CA ALA A 66 5.14 17.38 6.97
C ALA A 66 4.22 17.33 5.74
N GLU A 67 4.73 16.84 4.62
CA GLU A 67 4.03 16.79 3.34
C GLU A 67 2.94 15.73 3.30
N CYS A 68 3.16 14.58 3.96
CA CYS A 68 2.10 13.58 4.17
C CYS A 68 0.99 14.11 5.09
N LYS A 69 1.34 14.84 6.16
CA LYS A 69 0.34 15.47 7.05
C LYS A 69 -0.50 16.49 6.28
N ALA A 70 0.12 17.33 5.43
CA ALA A 70 -0.59 18.30 4.60
C ALA A 70 -1.60 17.63 3.64
N ARG A 71 -1.31 16.41 3.18
CA ARG A 71 -2.12 15.64 2.22
C ARG A 71 -2.92 14.50 2.85
N GLN A 72 -3.10 14.51 4.17
CA GLN A 72 -3.82 13.44 4.87
C GLN A 72 -5.26 13.26 4.33
N ASN A 73 -5.93 14.35 3.96
CA ASN A 73 -7.28 14.32 3.38
C ASN A 73 -7.33 13.65 2.00
N LYS A 74 -6.21 13.66 1.26
CA LYS A 74 -6.04 12.93 -0.01
C LYS A 74 -5.55 11.49 0.20
N ARG A 75 -5.49 11.01 1.45
CA ARG A 75 -5.01 9.67 1.84
C ARG A 75 -3.57 9.39 1.42
N VAL A 76 -2.72 10.41 1.56
CA VAL A 76 -1.26 10.29 1.43
C VAL A 76 -0.68 10.07 2.82
N PHE A 77 0.06 8.97 3.00
CA PHE A 77 0.59 8.58 4.30
C PHE A 77 2.06 8.16 4.20
N ALA A 78 2.81 8.55 5.23
CA ALA A 78 4.19 8.11 5.37
C ALA A 78 4.22 6.63 5.78
N ILE A 79 5.19 5.90 5.23
CA ILE A 79 5.48 4.52 5.59
C ILE A 79 6.93 4.38 6.06
N LYS A 80 7.19 3.30 6.79
CA LYS A 80 8.53 2.83 7.11
C LYS A 80 8.59 1.32 6.93
N GLY A 81 9.52 0.85 6.10
CA GLY A 81 9.79 -0.57 5.96
C GLY A 81 10.46 -1.16 7.21
N LYS A 82 10.00 -2.34 7.63
CA LYS A 82 10.64 -3.16 8.66
C LYS A 82 10.82 -4.57 8.13
N GLY A 83 12.07 -4.97 7.92
CA GLY A 83 12.44 -6.34 7.60
C GLY A 83 12.49 -7.20 8.87
N GLY A 84 12.55 -8.52 8.67
CA GLY A 84 12.62 -9.51 9.74
C GLY A 84 11.46 -10.48 9.73
N ASP A 85 11.75 -11.67 10.22
CA ASP A 85 10.77 -12.73 10.38
C ASP A 85 9.73 -12.38 11.47
N GLY A 86 8.50 -12.86 11.29
CA GLY A 86 7.39 -12.62 12.20
C GLY A 86 6.83 -11.18 12.21
N ILE A 87 7.32 -10.27 11.36
CA ILE A 87 6.78 -8.92 11.26
C ILE A 87 5.49 -8.92 10.41
N PRO A 88 4.34 -8.47 10.96
CA PRO A 88 3.10 -8.38 10.20
C PRO A 88 3.25 -7.48 8.97
N TYR A 89 2.57 -7.84 7.89
CA TYR A 89 2.67 -7.08 6.64
C TYR A 89 2.23 -5.61 6.80
N THR A 90 1.11 -5.41 7.49
CA THR A 90 0.56 -4.10 7.83
C THR A 90 0.13 -4.11 9.29
N ALA A 91 0.38 -3.01 9.99
CA ALA A 91 -0.08 -2.78 11.36
C ALA A 91 -0.86 -1.45 11.44
N PRO A 92 -1.67 -1.24 12.50
CA PRO A 92 -2.27 0.06 12.74
C PRO A 92 -1.22 1.19 12.74
N PRO A 93 -1.54 2.37 12.19
CA PRO A 93 -0.57 3.46 12.13
C PRO A 93 -0.29 4.03 13.51
N SER A 94 0.91 4.58 13.68
CA SER A 94 1.32 5.32 14.87
C SER A 94 1.44 6.81 14.56
N LYS A 95 1.34 7.67 15.58
CA LYS A 95 1.63 9.10 15.42
C LYS A 95 3.10 9.37 15.72
N VAL A 96 3.81 9.96 14.77
CA VAL A 96 5.20 10.40 14.92
C VAL A 96 5.27 11.92 14.95
N LYS A 97 6.23 12.46 15.70
CA LYS A 97 6.46 13.91 15.80
C LYS A 97 7.08 14.43 14.50
N ILE A 98 6.66 15.62 14.10
CA ILE A 98 7.27 16.38 13.02
C ILE A 98 8.09 17.50 13.65
N VAL A 99 9.40 17.46 13.45
CA VAL A 99 10.37 18.40 14.01
C VAL A 99 11.15 19.00 12.85
N ILE A 100 11.01 20.31 12.64
CA ILE A 100 11.75 21.08 11.64
C ILE A 100 12.49 22.19 12.40
N ASP A 101 13.79 22.34 12.15
CA ASP A 101 14.67 23.32 12.83
C ASP A 101 14.57 23.28 14.36
N GLY A 102 14.48 22.08 14.92
CA GLY A 102 14.35 21.87 16.38
C GLY A 102 12.98 22.18 16.97
N LYS A 103 12.00 22.62 16.17
CA LYS A 103 10.64 22.97 16.63
C LYS A 103 9.64 21.87 16.28
N LEU A 104 8.81 21.51 17.26
CA LEU A 104 7.70 20.58 17.07
C LEU A 104 6.54 21.30 16.35
N ILE A 105 6.30 20.95 15.09
CA ILE A 105 5.23 21.55 14.27
C ILE A 105 3.97 20.67 14.17
N GLY A 106 4.04 19.44 14.70
CA GLY A 106 2.86 18.59 14.89
C GLY A 106 3.17 17.10 14.85
N LYS A 107 2.17 16.31 14.44
CA LYS A 107 2.28 14.85 14.33
C LYS A 107 1.77 14.37 12.97
N CYS A 108 2.45 13.38 12.39
CA CYS A 108 2.05 12.66 11.18
C CYS A 108 1.66 11.22 11.54
N TRP A 109 0.77 10.60 10.76
CA TRP A 109 0.55 9.17 10.82
C TRP A 109 1.65 8.43 10.05
N LEU A 110 2.19 7.37 10.66
CA LEU A 110 3.22 6.51 10.08
C LEU A 110 2.76 5.06 10.11
N TYR A 111 2.75 4.41 8.95
CA TYR A 111 2.51 2.97 8.84
C TYR A 111 3.85 2.22 8.81
N THR A 112 3.99 1.21 9.68
CA THR A 112 5.13 0.28 9.60
C THR A 112 4.73 -0.91 8.75
N LEU A 113 5.53 -1.20 7.71
CA LEU A 113 5.26 -2.28 6.77
C LEU A 113 6.28 -3.41 6.93
N GLY A 114 5.79 -4.64 7.13
CA GLY A 114 6.60 -5.86 7.09
C GLY A 114 7.04 -6.16 5.66
N VAL A 115 8.16 -5.59 5.21
CA VAL A 115 8.52 -5.62 3.79
C VAL A 115 8.79 -7.02 3.28
N ASP A 116 9.34 -7.90 4.11
CA ASP A 116 9.65 -9.30 3.76
C ASP A 116 8.38 -10.09 3.45
N ALA A 117 7.33 -9.92 4.24
CA ALA A 117 6.03 -10.56 4.00
C ALA A 117 5.39 -10.08 2.69
N GLY A 118 5.57 -8.79 2.36
CA GLY A 118 5.12 -8.21 1.10
C GLY A 118 5.89 -8.75 -0.11
N LYS A 119 7.21 -8.85 -0.02
CA LYS A 119 8.07 -9.42 -1.07
C LYS A 119 7.71 -10.88 -1.35
N SER A 120 7.49 -11.69 -0.30
CA SER A 120 7.03 -13.08 -0.45
C SER A 120 5.69 -13.16 -1.21
N LYS A 121 4.74 -12.29 -0.88
CA LYS A 121 3.44 -12.24 -1.58
C LYS A 121 3.59 -11.88 -3.06
N ILE A 122 4.45 -10.92 -3.37
CA ILE A 122 4.74 -10.49 -4.75
C ILE A 122 5.36 -11.65 -5.53
N MET A 123 6.42 -12.27 -5.00
CA MET A 123 7.10 -13.38 -5.68
C MET A 123 6.18 -14.59 -5.90
N ASN A 124 5.23 -14.83 -4.99
CA ASN A 124 4.21 -15.87 -5.18
C ASN A 124 3.17 -15.49 -6.24
N ALA A 125 2.73 -14.22 -6.28
CA ALA A 125 1.75 -13.75 -7.25
C ALA A 125 2.31 -13.72 -8.69
N ILE A 126 3.59 -13.37 -8.86
CA ILE A 126 4.25 -13.34 -10.18
C ILE A 126 4.35 -14.74 -10.81
N LYS A 127 4.39 -15.80 -10.00
CA LYS A 127 4.42 -17.18 -10.50
C LYS A 127 3.11 -17.62 -11.15
N VAL A 128 2.00 -16.95 -10.86
CA VAL A 128 0.69 -17.29 -11.45
C VAL A 128 0.68 -16.92 -12.92
N GLN A 129 0.62 -17.92 -13.81
CA GLN A 129 0.64 -17.73 -15.26
C GLN A 129 -0.76 -17.61 -15.88
N GLU A 130 -1.77 -18.16 -15.21
CA GLU A 130 -3.15 -18.14 -15.69
C GLU A 130 -3.91 -16.92 -15.18
N LYS A 131 -4.69 -16.30 -16.08
CA LYS A 131 -5.55 -15.16 -15.72
C LYS A 131 -6.61 -15.63 -14.72
N GLY A 132 -6.71 -14.93 -13.60
CA GLY A 132 -7.63 -15.26 -12.51
C GLY A 132 -7.02 -14.92 -11.16
N ALA A 133 -7.45 -15.60 -10.11
CA ALA A 133 -7.06 -15.29 -8.73
C ALA A 133 -5.55 -15.09 -8.56
N LYS A 134 -5.16 -13.95 -7.96
CA LYS A 134 -3.78 -13.53 -7.71
C LYS A 134 -2.92 -13.24 -8.96
N TYR A 135 -3.49 -13.25 -10.16
CA TYR A 135 -2.76 -12.91 -11.38
C TYR A 135 -2.31 -11.43 -11.39
N CYS A 136 -1.11 -11.19 -11.92
CA CYS A 136 -0.51 -9.87 -12.06
C CYS A 136 -0.59 -9.41 -13.52
N HIS A 137 -1.54 -8.52 -13.82
CA HIS A 137 -1.66 -7.91 -15.13
C HIS A 137 -0.63 -6.79 -15.28
N PHE A 138 0.19 -6.85 -16.31
CA PHE A 138 1.14 -5.79 -16.68
C PHE A 138 0.67 -5.14 -17.99
N PRO A 139 0.62 -3.81 -18.08
CA PRO A 139 0.14 -3.13 -19.26
C PRO A 139 1.17 -3.20 -20.39
N LEU A 140 0.68 -3.29 -21.62
CA LEU A 140 1.50 -3.12 -22.82
C LEU A 140 1.59 -1.63 -23.16
N GLY A 141 2.72 -1.22 -23.74
CA GLY A 141 2.98 0.16 -24.17
C GLY A 141 4.18 0.78 -23.44
N GLU A 142 5.06 1.40 -24.21
CA GLU A 142 6.31 2.00 -23.72
C GLU A 142 6.04 3.19 -22.76
N ASP A 143 4.94 3.92 -22.98
CA ASP A 143 4.50 5.06 -22.16
C ASP A 143 4.06 4.68 -20.74
N ARG A 144 3.88 3.37 -20.48
CA ARG A 144 3.43 2.84 -19.19
C ARG A 144 4.57 2.58 -18.22
N GLY A 145 5.82 2.53 -18.70
CA GLY A 145 7.01 2.31 -17.88
C GLY A 145 7.17 0.89 -17.34
N TYR A 146 6.55 -0.10 -17.98
CA TYR A 146 6.72 -1.53 -17.68
C TYR A 146 7.69 -2.18 -18.67
N ASP A 147 8.93 -1.69 -18.67
CA ASP A 147 10.02 -2.12 -19.53
C ASP A 147 10.89 -3.21 -18.87
N SER A 148 11.95 -3.64 -19.56
CA SER A 148 12.91 -4.61 -19.03
C SER A 148 13.56 -4.16 -17.71
N LEU A 149 13.80 -2.86 -17.54
CA LEU A 149 14.33 -2.28 -16.30
C LEU A 149 13.34 -2.44 -15.14
N PHE A 150 12.05 -2.22 -15.39
CA PHE A 150 11.01 -2.46 -14.39
C PHE A 150 11.00 -3.92 -13.94
N PHE A 151 11.00 -4.88 -14.88
CA PHE A 151 10.97 -6.31 -14.52
C PHE A 151 12.26 -6.79 -13.86
N SER A 152 13.42 -6.27 -14.30
CA SER A 152 14.71 -6.51 -13.63
C SER A 152 14.71 -5.99 -12.19
N GLY A 153 14.14 -4.80 -11.95
CA GLY A 153 13.98 -4.25 -10.60
C GLY A 153 12.89 -4.94 -9.76
N LEU A 154 11.87 -5.51 -10.39
CA LEU A 154 10.80 -6.25 -9.70
C LEU A 154 11.30 -7.61 -9.20
N LEU A 155 12.20 -8.24 -9.95
CA LEU A 155 12.79 -9.55 -9.66
C LEU A 155 14.20 -9.44 -9.06
N SER A 156 14.59 -8.26 -8.57
CA SER A 156 15.97 -7.97 -8.16
C SER A 156 16.43 -8.65 -6.88
N GLU A 157 15.53 -9.33 -6.16
CA GLU A 157 15.83 -9.93 -4.86
C GLU A 157 15.32 -11.37 -4.77
N LYS A 158 16.03 -12.19 -4.00
CA LYS A 158 15.61 -13.55 -3.65
C LYS A 158 15.65 -13.75 -2.13
N LEU A 159 14.83 -14.68 -1.68
CA LEU A 159 14.87 -15.15 -0.29
C LEU A 159 15.96 -16.23 -0.17
N SER A 160 17.01 -15.95 0.59
CA SER A 160 18.15 -16.85 0.81
C SER A 160 18.23 -17.25 2.29
N LEU A 161 18.71 -18.47 2.56
CA LEU A 161 19.05 -18.90 3.91
C LEU A 161 20.47 -18.46 4.23
N VAL A 162 20.62 -17.49 5.13
CA VAL A 162 21.91 -16.94 5.54
C VAL A 162 22.30 -17.53 6.88
N ARG A 163 23.50 -18.10 6.95
CA ARG A 163 24.05 -18.64 8.19
C ARG A 163 24.61 -17.51 9.04
N THR A 164 24.02 -17.30 10.21
CA THR A 164 24.48 -16.29 11.17
C THR A 164 25.15 -16.96 12.37
N ARG A 165 25.85 -16.18 13.21
CA ARG A 165 26.43 -16.67 14.47
C ARG A 165 25.38 -17.28 15.42
N ARG A 166 24.09 -16.94 15.26
CA ARG A 166 22.98 -17.42 16.10
C ARG A 166 22.12 -18.49 15.42
N GLY A 167 22.57 -19.01 14.27
CA GLY A 167 21.84 -19.99 13.47
C GLY A 167 21.44 -19.47 12.09
N ASP A 168 20.73 -20.31 11.34
CA ASP A 168 20.29 -19.98 10.00
C ASP A 168 19.06 -19.07 10.02
N LYS A 169 19.05 -18.05 9.17
CA LYS A 169 17.95 -17.09 9.07
C LYS A 169 17.63 -16.82 7.61
N TRP A 170 16.34 -16.81 7.30
CA TRP A 170 15.86 -16.35 5.99
C TRP A 170 16.03 -14.82 5.87
N GLN A 171 16.66 -14.39 4.78
CA GLN A 171 16.89 -12.98 4.48
C GLN A 171 16.68 -12.71 2.99
N TRP A 172 16.08 -11.57 2.67
CA TRP A 172 16.01 -11.07 1.31
C TRP A 172 17.35 -10.46 0.91
N GLU A 173 17.93 -10.98 -0.17
CA GLU A 173 19.21 -10.54 -0.72
C GLU A 173 19.03 -10.06 -2.16
N LYS A 174 19.70 -8.95 -2.50
CA LYS A 174 19.77 -8.47 -3.89
C LYS A 174 20.57 -9.44 -4.73
N LEU A 175 20.07 -9.74 -5.92
CA LEU A 175 20.77 -10.58 -6.89
C LEU A 175 22.04 -9.87 -7.40
N PRO A 176 23.14 -10.61 -7.65
CA PRO A 176 24.33 -10.03 -8.28
C PRO A 176 24.00 -9.32 -9.59
N GLY A 177 24.54 -8.12 -9.78
CA GLY A 177 24.27 -7.28 -10.97
C GLY A 177 23.00 -6.42 -10.88
N HIS A 178 22.16 -6.59 -9.85
CA HIS A 178 21.00 -5.74 -9.62
C HIS A 178 21.32 -4.59 -8.66
N ASN A 179 21.44 -3.39 -9.21
CA ASN A 179 21.74 -2.19 -8.42
C ASN A 179 20.48 -1.48 -7.90
N ARG A 180 19.32 -1.68 -8.54
CA ARG A 180 18.06 -1.00 -8.24
C ARG A 180 16.94 -2.01 -7.97
N ASN A 181 16.19 -1.78 -6.91
CA ASN A 181 15.05 -2.59 -6.45
C ASN A 181 13.77 -1.76 -6.25
N GLU A 182 13.74 -0.52 -6.76
CA GLU A 182 12.64 0.41 -6.50
C GLU A 182 11.29 -0.12 -7.04
N ALA A 183 11.32 -0.90 -8.13
CA ALA A 183 10.10 -1.49 -8.70
C ALA A 183 9.46 -2.52 -7.75
N LEU A 184 10.27 -3.36 -7.09
CA LEU A 184 9.82 -4.30 -6.08
C LEU A 184 9.27 -3.56 -4.85
N ASP A 185 10.00 -2.56 -4.35
CA ASP A 185 9.57 -1.79 -3.17
C ASP A 185 8.29 -0.98 -3.46
N CYS A 186 8.17 -0.32 -4.62
CA CYS A 186 6.95 0.37 -5.03
C CYS A 186 5.75 -0.58 -5.16
N ARG A 187 5.94 -1.78 -5.72
CA ARG A 187 4.89 -2.79 -5.81
C ARG A 187 4.46 -3.26 -4.42
N ASN A 188 5.42 -3.41 -3.51
CA ASN A 188 5.18 -3.77 -2.12
C ASN A 188 4.34 -2.70 -1.41
N TYR A 189 4.69 -1.44 -1.55
CA TYR A 189 3.95 -0.35 -0.92
C TYR A 189 2.55 -0.17 -1.49
N ALA A 190 2.36 -0.41 -2.79
CA ALA A 190 1.04 -0.41 -3.42
C ALA A 190 0.15 -1.54 -2.88
N MET A 191 0.70 -2.75 -2.72
CA MET A 191 -0.04 -3.87 -2.11
C MET A 191 -0.37 -3.62 -0.64
N ALA A 192 0.52 -2.96 0.11
CA ALA A 192 0.27 -2.56 1.48
C ALA A 192 -0.83 -1.48 1.56
N ALA A 193 -0.82 -0.50 0.67
CA ALA A 193 -1.85 0.53 0.57
C ALA A 193 -3.25 -0.08 0.40
N PHE A 194 -3.38 -1.07 -0.48
CA PHE A 194 -4.64 -1.79 -0.67
C PHE A 194 -5.06 -2.56 0.59
N ARG A 195 -4.11 -3.25 1.25
CA ARG A 195 -4.39 -4.00 2.49
C ARG A 195 -4.80 -3.10 3.65
N ILE A 196 -4.22 -1.90 3.74
CA ILE A 196 -4.57 -0.88 4.74
C ILE A 196 -5.96 -0.30 4.47
N LEU A 197 -6.26 -0.01 3.20
CA LEU A 197 -7.53 0.53 2.78
C LEU A 197 -8.70 -0.45 3.00
N ASP A 198 -8.43 -1.74 2.79
CA ASP A 198 -9.36 -2.86 2.97
C ASP A 198 -10.78 -2.60 2.41
N PRO A 199 -10.91 -2.22 1.13
CA PRO A 199 -12.20 -1.83 0.59
C PRO A 199 -13.10 -3.06 0.34
N ASP A 200 -14.41 -2.92 0.56
CA ASP A 200 -15.40 -3.88 0.05
C ASP A 200 -15.46 -3.80 -1.47
N LEU A 201 -14.67 -4.66 -2.13
CA LEU A 201 -14.59 -4.74 -3.58
C LEU A 201 -15.91 -5.12 -4.24
N THR A 202 -16.77 -5.89 -3.56
CA THR A 202 -18.11 -6.23 -4.09
C THR A 202 -18.98 -4.97 -4.16
N ALA A 203 -18.94 -4.14 -3.12
CA ALA A 203 -19.61 -2.85 -3.14
C ALA A 203 -18.99 -1.85 -4.13
N VAL A 204 -17.67 -1.88 -4.32
CA VAL A 204 -17.00 -1.08 -5.38
C VAL A 204 -17.48 -1.52 -6.75
N GLU A 205 -17.51 -2.82 -7.03
CA GLU A 205 -17.96 -3.38 -8.31
C GLU A 205 -19.41 -2.99 -8.61
N ARG A 206 -20.32 -3.11 -7.63
CA ARG A 206 -21.72 -2.69 -7.79
C ARG A 206 -21.86 -1.21 -8.16
N ARG A 207 -21.11 -0.33 -7.48
CA ARG A 207 -21.05 1.11 -7.81
C ARG A 207 -20.51 1.34 -9.23
N LEU A 208 -19.46 0.61 -9.62
CA LEU A 208 -18.92 0.65 -10.98
C LEU A 208 -19.86 0.06 -12.03
N LYS A 209 -20.80 -0.82 -11.66
CA LYS A 209 -21.87 -1.31 -12.54
C LYS A 209 -23.13 -0.44 -12.52
N GLY A 210 -23.22 0.56 -11.65
CA GLY A 210 -24.41 1.42 -11.51
C GLY A 210 -25.58 0.74 -10.81
N GLN A 211 -25.33 -0.35 -10.07
CA GLN A 211 -26.37 -1.05 -9.32
C GLN A 211 -26.63 -0.34 -7.98
N PRO A 212 -27.89 -0.28 -7.52
CA PRO A 212 -28.23 0.35 -6.24
C PRO A 212 -27.55 -0.38 -5.07
N LEU A 213 -27.06 0.39 -4.09
CA LEU A 213 -26.56 -0.17 -2.85
C LEU A 213 -27.74 -0.83 -2.11
N LYS A 214 -27.62 -2.10 -1.72
CA LYS A 214 -28.55 -2.68 -0.74
C LYS A 214 -28.41 -1.86 0.55
N THR A 215 -29.45 -1.12 0.90
CA THR A 215 -29.55 -0.45 2.19
C THR A 215 -29.39 -1.53 3.25
N VAL A 216 -28.31 -1.44 4.03
CA VAL A 216 -28.16 -2.32 5.20
C VAL A 216 -29.23 -1.86 6.18
N GLU A 217 -30.33 -2.60 6.27
CA GLU A 217 -31.31 -2.42 7.33
C GLU A 217 -30.55 -2.49 8.65
N LYS A 218 -30.47 -1.36 9.36
CA LYS A 218 -30.01 -1.34 10.74
C LYS A 218 -31.00 -2.21 11.52
N LYS A 219 -30.63 -3.47 11.80
CA LYS A 219 -31.33 -4.25 12.82
C LYS A 219 -31.25 -3.44 14.11
N GLU A 220 -32.39 -2.90 14.52
CA GLU A 220 -32.51 -2.23 15.82
C GLU A 220 -32.00 -3.19 16.89
N LYS A 221 -30.99 -2.75 17.63
CA LYS A 221 -30.55 -3.46 18.83
C LYS A 221 -31.73 -3.45 19.80
N LYS A 222 -32.42 -4.59 19.93
CA LYS A 222 -33.41 -4.80 21.00
C LYS A 222 -32.77 -4.37 22.32
N LYS A 223 -33.33 -3.32 22.95
CA LYS A 223 -32.97 -2.91 24.30
C LYS A 223 -33.14 -4.13 25.21
N ARG A 224 -32.05 -4.56 25.87
CA ARG A 224 -32.14 -5.54 26.95
C ARG A 224 -32.94 -4.87 28.07
N SER A 225 -34.14 -5.36 28.35
CA SER A 225 -34.91 -4.95 29.51
C SER A 225 -34.21 -5.47 30.76
N SER A 226 -33.93 -4.58 31.71
CA SER A 226 -33.49 -4.92 33.05
C SER A 226 -34.63 -5.63 33.79
N GLY A 227 -34.57 -6.96 33.89
CA GLY A 227 -35.41 -7.74 34.78
C GLY A 227 -34.64 -8.09 36.04
N SER A 228 -35.04 -7.51 37.18
CA SER A 228 -34.56 -7.89 38.50
C SER A 228 -35.31 -9.12 39.03
N LYS A 229 -34.59 -9.93 39.81
CA LYS A 229 -35.02 -10.88 40.86
C LYS A 229 -35.51 -12.28 40.46
N LEU A 230 -35.25 -13.19 41.42
CA LEU A 230 -35.58 -14.62 41.56
C LEU A 230 -34.53 -15.53 40.90
N TYR A 231 -33.73 -16.31 41.64
CA TYR A 231 -34.10 -17.20 42.74
C TYR A 231 -33.00 -17.36 43.81
N ASP A 232 -33.46 -17.35 45.07
CA ASP A 232 -32.91 -18.08 46.22
C ASP A 232 -33.04 -19.60 46.00
N ASP A 233 -32.25 -20.36 46.77
CA ASP A 233 -32.25 -21.81 46.98
C ASP A 233 -31.73 -22.70 45.83
N TRP A 234 -30.49 -23.21 45.98
CA TRP A 234 -30.13 -24.62 46.26
C TRP A 234 -28.62 -24.82 46.07
#